data_AF-A0AAQ3WHQ2-F1
#
_entry.id   AF-A0AAQ3WHQ2-F1
#
_cell.length_a   1.000
_cell.length_b   1.000
_cell.length_c   1.000
_cell.angle_alpha   90.00
_cell.angle_beta   90.00
_cell.angle_gamma   90.00
#
_symmetry.space_group_name_H-M   'P 1'
#
loop_
_entity.id
_entity.type
_entity.pdbx_description
1 polymer ?
#
loop_
_entity_poly.entity_id
_entity_poly.type
_entity_poly.pdbx_seq_one_letter_code
_entity_poly.pdbx_strand_id
1 'polypeptide(L)' 'MLLLAEPTNHLDLQAALWLEEHLSTRCKSMLVVVSHEEGFLNAVCQEFLHLQDKKLHAYRGDFDAFVDRQL' A
#
# COMPACT_ATOMS: atom_id res chain seq x y z
N MET A 1 -13.82 7.00 2.53
CA MET A 1 -13.07 5.87 1.93
C MET A 1 -12.38 6.40 0.69
N LEU A 2 -11.08 6.14 0.55
CA LEU A 2 -10.27 6.57 -0.60
C LEU A 2 -9.73 5.32 -1.31
N LEU A 3 -9.89 5.26 -2.63
CA LEU A 3 -9.31 4.22 -3.50
C LEU A 3 -8.25 4.87 -4.39
N LEU A 4 -7.03 4.35 -4.34
CA LEU A 4 -5.91 4.82 -5.15
C LEU A 4 -5.37 3.68 -6.00
N ALA A 5 -5.26 3.89 -7.31
CA ALA A 5 -4.58 2.99 -8.22
C ALA A 5 -3.33 3.71 -8.76
N GLU A 6 -2.16 3.12 -8.55
CA GLU A 6 -0.85 3.66 -8.90
C GLU A 6 -0.62 5.12 -8.47
N PRO A 7 -0.76 5.45 -7.18
CA PRO A 7 -0.78 6.83 -6.68
C PRO A 7 0.53 7.61 -6.86
N THR A 8 1.65 6.91 -6.99
CA THR A 8 2.99 7.48 -7.17
C THR A 8 3.36 7.71 -8.63
N ASN A 9 2.56 7.20 -9.57
CA ASN A 9 2.88 7.29 -10.99
C ASN A 9 2.89 8.74 -11.46
N HIS A 10 3.85 9.08 -12.33
CA HIS A 10 4.10 10.43 -12.84
C HIS A 10 4.44 11.50 -11.78
N LEU A 11 4.63 11.12 -10.51
CA LEU A 11 5.14 12.02 -9.48
C LEU A 11 6.66 12.08 -9.52
N ASP A 12 7.22 13.25 -9.21
CA ASP A 12 8.62 13.32 -8.83
C ASP A 12 8.82 12.76 -7.41
N LEU A 13 10.08 12.55 -7.04
CA LEU A 13 10.42 11.96 -5.74
C LEU A 13 9.89 12.79 -4.56
N GLN A 14 9.90 14.12 -4.66
CA GLN A 14 9.45 14.98 -3.56
C GLN A 14 7.93 14.88 -3.36
N ALA A 15 7.17 14.87 -4.46
CA ALA A 15 5.74 14.69 -4.42
C ALA A 15 5.34 13.29 -3.93
N ALA A 16 6.08 12.25 -4.31
CA ALA A 16 5.87 10.89 -3.82
C ALA A 16 6.08 10.79 -2.29
N LEU A 17 7.20 11.33 -1.78
CA LEU A 17 7.48 11.35 -0.34
C LEU A 17 6.45 12.14 0.46
N TRP A 18 6.01 13.29 -0.06
CA TRP A 18 4.94 14.06 0.55
C TRP A 18 3.63 13.27 0.62
N LEU A 19 3.31 12.54 -0.45
CA LEU A 19 2.10 11.72 -0.52
C LEU A 19 2.16 10.56 0.48
N GLU A 20 3.29 9.87 0.58
CA GLU A 20 3.53 8.81 1.58
C GLU A 20 3.31 9.32 3.01
N GLU A 21 3.94 10.46 3.36
CA GLU A 21 3.77 11.08 4.68
C GLU A 21 2.32 11.48 4.92
N HIS A 22 1.67 12.07 3.92
CA HIS A 22 0.27 12.51 4.04
C HIS A 22 -0.67 11.33 4.28
N LEU A 23 -0.51 10.24 3.52
CA LEU A 23 -1.37 9.07 3.63
C LEU A 23 -1.12 8.29 4.92
N SER A 24 0.14 8.14 5.35
CA SER A 24 0.50 7.41 6.57
C SER A 24 0.14 8.16 7.86
N THR A 25 0.25 9.50 7.89
CA THR A 25 0.13 10.28 9.14
C THR A 25 -1.15 11.09 9.27
N ARG A 26 -1.70 11.58 8.14
CA ARG A 26 -2.81 12.55 8.15
C ARG A 26 -4.13 11.97 7.65
N CYS A 27 -4.10 10.91 6.84
CA CYS A 27 -5.32 10.32 6.31
C CYS A 27 -6.04 9.50 7.38
N LYS A 28 -7.17 10.01 7.88
CA LYS A 28 -8.04 9.31 8.85
C LYS A 28 -9.11 8.43 8.18
N SER A 29 -9.14 8.40 6.84
CA SER A 29 -10.11 7.61 6.08
C SER A 29 -9.60 6.19 5.84
N MET A 30 -10.51 5.22 5.72
CA MET A 30 -10.17 3.91 5.16
C MET A 30 -9.56 4.09 3.76
N LEU A 31 -8.35 3.58 3.58
CA LEU A 31 -7.55 3.67 2.38
C LEU A 31 -7.42 2.28 1.75
N VAL A 32 -7.68 2.20 0.45
CA VAL A 32 -7.41 1.01 -0.36
C VAL A 32 -6.46 1.45 -1.47
N VAL A 33 -5.27 0.85 -1.50
CA VAL A 33 -4.25 1.18 -2.50
C VAL A 33 -3.92 -0.05 -3.33
N VAL A 34 -3.75 0.18 -4.63
CA VAL A 34 -3.10 -0.73 -5.57
C VAL A 34 -1.85 -0.04 -6.08
N SER A 35 -0.68 -0.63 -5.84
CA SER A 35 0.61 -0.11 -6.32
C SER A 35 1.56 -1.27 -6.62
N HIS A 36 2.54 -1.02 -7.48
CA HIS A 36 3.65 -1.93 -7.76
C HIS A 36 4.93 -1.56 -6.99
N GLU A 37 4.94 -0.43 -6.29
CA GLU A 37 6.10 0.07 -5.56
C GLU A 37 6.11 -0.43 -4.11
N GLU A 38 7.01 -1.37 -3.82
CA GLU A 38 7.13 -2.04 -2.53
C GLU A 38 7.36 -1.04 -1.38
N GLY A 39 8.28 -0.09 -1.57
CA GLY A 39 8.60 0.93 -0.55
C GLY A 39 7.41 1.79 -0.17
N PHE A 40 6.62 2.24 -1.17
CA PHE A 40 5.39 3.00 -0.95
C PHE A 40 4.36 2.17 -0.18
N LEU A 41 4.16 0.91 -0.59
CA LEU A 41 3.24 0.00 0.09
C LEU A 41 3.65 -0.22 1.55
N ASN A 42 4.94 -0.39 1.81
CA ASN A 42 5.49 -0.57 3.15
C ASN A 42 5.32 0.68 4.02
N ALA A 43 5.43 1.87 3.44
CA ALA A 43 5.30 3.14 4.14
C ALA A 43 3.85 3.48 4.51
N VAL A 44 2.88 3.07 3.69
CA VAL A 44 1.49 3.52 3.79
C VAL A 44 0.52 2.45 4.30
N CYS A 45 0.73 1.18 3.96
CA CYS A 45 -0.22 0.10 4.23
C CYS A 45 0.20 -0.75 5.44
N GLN A 46 -0.79 -1.26 6.18
CA GLN A 46 -0.61 -2.09 7.39
C GLN A 46 -1.31 -3.46 7.29
N GLU A 47 -2.14 -3.63 6.27
CA GLU A 47 -2.83 -4.87 5.94
C GLU A 47 -2.82 -5.04 4.41
N PHE A 48 -2.58 -6.28 3.96
CA PHE A 48 -2.48 -6.64 2.55
C PHE A 48 -3.55 -7.66 2.17
N LEU A 49 -4.18 -7.45 1.02
CA LEU A 49 -5.17 -8.35 0.46
C LEU A 49 -4.57 -9.04 -0.76
N HIS A 50 -4.36 -10.34 -0.67
CA HIS A 50 -3.84 -11.17 -1.76
C HIS A 50 -4.96 -11.94 -2.44
N LEU A 51 -5.11 -11.75 -3.75
CA LEU A 51 -6.07 -12.49 -4.55
C LEU A 51 -5.36 -13.67 -5.23
N GLN A 52 -5.65 -14.89 -4.76
CA GLN A 52 -5.11 -16.12 -5.31
C GLN A 52 -6.23 -17.15 -5.48
N ASP A 53 -6.24 -17.90 -6.58
CA ASP A 53 -7.24 -18.94 -6.85
C ASP A 53 -8.70 -18.46 -6.70
N LYS A 54 -8.95 -17.22 -7.12
CA LYS A 54 -10.24 -16.51 -6.98
C LYS A 54 -10.71 -16.32 -5.53
N LYS A 55 -9.80 -16.43 -4.56
CA LYS A 55 -10.03 -16.19 -3.13
C LYS A 55 -9.18 -15.03 -2.65
N LEU A 56 -9.74 -14.24 -1.76
CA LEU A 56 -9.07 -13.11 -1.14
C LEU A 56 -8.55 -13.51 0.24
N HIS A 57 -7.26 -13.33 0.46
CA HIS A 57 -6.56 -13.65 1.70
C HIS A 57 -6.04 -12.35 2.32
N ALA A 58 -6.39 -12.10 3.58
CA ALA A 58 -5.95 -10.90 4.30
C ALA A 58 -4.75 -11.22 5.19
N TYR A 59 -3.72 -10.37 5.12
CA TYR A 59 -2.49 -10.46 5.90
C TYR A 59 -2.29 -9.16 6.65
N ARG A 60 -1.95 -9.27 7.94
CA ARG A 60 -1.58 -8.12 8.78
C ARG A 60 -0.07 -8.05 8.91
N GLY A 61 0.44 -6.84 8.82
CA GLY A 61 1.87 -6.55 8.83
C GLY A 61 2.26 -5.63 7.69
N ASP A 62 3.55 -5.38 7.61
CA ASP A 62 4.17 -4.64 6.54
C ASP A 62 4.30 -5.53 5.27
N PHE A 63 4.75 -4.94 4.16
CA PHE A 63 4.86 -5.64 2.88
C PHE A 63 5.89 -6.77 2.94
N ASP A 64 6.99 -6.55 3.66
CA ASP A 64 8.05 -7.54 3.81
C ASP A 64 7.54 -8.80 4.52
N ALA A 65 6.78 -8.64 5.62
CA ALA A 65 6.16 -9.76 6.32
C ALA A 65 5.08 -10.47 5.48
N PHE A 66 4.47 -9.77 4.53
CA PHE A 66 3.57 -10.40 3.56
C PHE A 66 4.34 -11.27 2.55
N VAL A 67 5.44 -10.76 1.98
CA VAL A 67 6.29 -11.49 1.03
C VAL A 67 6.89 -12.73 1.68
N ASP A 68 7.40 -12.64 2.91
CA ASP A 68 7.96 -13.77 3.65
C ASP A 68 6.95 -14.92 3.88
N ARG A 69 5.65 -14.62 3.93
CA ARG A 69 4.58 -15.62 4.10
C ARG A 69 4.13 -16.27 2.78
N GLN A 70 4.55 -15.71 1.64
CA GLN A 70 4.27 -16.22 0.30
C GLN A 70 5.34 -17.19 -0.21
N LEU A 71 6.56 -17.10 0.35
CA LEU A 71 7.68 -18.00 0.11
C LEU A 71 7.53 -19.30 0.93
#